data_AF-A0A2P5B4Q8-F1
#
_entry.id   AF-A0A2P5B4Q8-F1
#
_cell.length_a   1.000
_cell.length_b   1.000
_cell.length_c   1.000
_cell.angle_alpha   90.00
_cell.angle_beta   90.00
_cell.angle_gamma   90.00
#
_symmetry.space_group_name_H-M   'P 1'
#
loop_
_entity.id
_entity.type
_entity.pdbx_description
1 polymer ?
#
loop_
_entity_poly.entity_id
_entity_poly.type
_entity_poly.pdbx_seq_one_letter_code
_entity_poly.pdbx_strand_id
1 'polypeptide(L)'
;MYQMPYQPCDSYGYCGANGICGVSKDPSCDCLEGFSPSSKQEWELLNWAKGCKRKVPLDCKEGEGFLKVVGVKLPDLVDFWFDNNMSLKECREECLKNCSCIGCLTWFGDLIDIKEIHVKGSEQDIYIRLSASEIGQCS
;
A
#
# COMPACT_ATOMS: atom_id res chain seq x y z
N MET A 1 29.61 17.18 15.06
CA MET A 1 28.54 17.03 14.03
C MET A 1 27.80 15.75 14.39
N TYR A 2 26.50 15.81 14.70
CA TYR A 2 25.70 14.60 14.93
C TYR A 2 25.25 14.08 13.57
N GLN A 3 25.67 12.86 13.22
CA GLN A 3 25.24 12.20 12.00
C GLN A 3 24.04 11.34 12.37
N MET A 4 22.86 11.70 11.86
CA MET A 4 21.67 10.85 12.03
C MET A 4 21.96 9.51 11.32
N PRO A 5 21.77 8.36 11.97
CA PRO A 5 21.99 7.08 11.32
C PRO A 5 21.06 6.97 10.12
N TYR A 6 21.60 6.65 8.94
CA TYR A 6 20.81 6.43 7.73
C TYR A 6 19.74 5.37 8.01
N GLN A 7 18.48 5.74 7.83
CA GLN A 7 17.35 4.84 7.90
C GLN A 7 16.89 4.56 6.47
N PRO A 8 17.05 3.33 5.96
CA PRO A 8 16.70 3.04 4.57
C PRO A 8 15.26 3.43 4.20
N CYS A 9 14.31 3.22 5.12
CA CYS A 9 12.90 3.62 4.95
C CYS A 9 12.62 5.14 4.95
N ASP A 10 13.61 5.98 5.23
CA ASP A 10 13.47 7.44 5.07
C ASP A 10 13.83 7.90 3.65
N SER A 11 14.41 7.01 2.84
CA SER A 11 14.60 7.25 1.42
C SER A 11 13.26 7.12 0.68
N TYR A 12 12.89 8.15 -0.07
CA TYR A 12 11.67 8.15 -0.87
C TYR A 12 11.61 6.92 -1.79
N GLY A 13 10.50 6.18 -1.73
CA GLY A 13 10.24 5.04 -2.61
C GLY A 13 11.22 3.88 -2.46
N TYR A 14 11.86 3.72 -1.29
CA TYR A 14 12.89 2.70 -1.04
C TYR A 14 12.47 1.27 -1.44
N CYS A 15 11.20 0.90 -1.18
CA CYS A 15 10.65 -0.42 -1.51
C CYS A 15 9.96 -0.50 -2.89
N GLY A 16 10.03 0.56 -3.69
CA GLY A 16 9.34 0.65 -4.98
C GLY A 16 7.81 0.72 -4.86
N ALA A 17 7.15 0.61 -6.01
CA ALA A 17 5.69 0.63 -6.12
C ALA A 17 5.02 -0.53 -5.37
N ASN A 18 3.91 -0.25 -4.68
CA ASN A 18 3.09 -1.19 -3.91
C ASN A 18 3.88 -2.00 -2.85
N GLY A 19 5.06 -1.49 -2.46
CA GLY A 19 5.88 -2.02 -1.38
C GLY A 19 5.69 -1.21 -0.09
N ILE A 20 5.96 -1.85 1.04
CA ILE A 20 5.93 -1.25 2.38
C ILE A 20 7.28 -1.43 3.07
N CYS A 21 7.80 -0.34 3.65
CA CYS A 21 9.08 -0.34 4.36
C CYS A 21 8.91 -0.48 5.86
N GLY A 22 9.53 -1.48 6.47
CA GLY A 22 9.60 -1.68 7.93
C GLY A 22 11.02 -1.51 8.44
N VAL A 23 11.27 -0.52 9.29
CA VAL A 23 12.61 -0.23 9.85
C VAL A 23 13.12 -1.39 10.72
N SER A 24 12.21 -2.12 11.37
CA SER A 24 12.53 -3.24 12.26
C SER A 24 12.49 -4.60 11.55
N LYS A 25 12.33 -4.63 10.22
CA LYS A 25 12.20 -5.85 9.42
C LYS A 25 13.50 -6.18 8.68
N ASP A 26 13.75 -7.47 8.52
CA ASP A 26 14.82 -8.04 7.70
C ASP A 26 14.25 -9.15 6.80
N PRO A 27 14.12 -8.92 5.48
CA PRO A 27 14.46 -7.70 4.75
C PRO A 27 13.54 -6.52 5.10
N SER A 28 14.01 -5.29 4.92
CA SER A 28 13.25 -4.08 5.30
C SER A 28 12.05 -3.77 4.40
N CYS A 29 11.92 -4.45 3.25
CA CYS A 29 10.84 -4.22 2.29
C CYS A 29 10.01 -5.49 2.08
N ASP A 30 8.69 -5.32 2.18
CA ASP A 30 7.69 -6.32 1.84
C ASP A 30 6.74 -5.78 0.77
N CYS A 31 6.06 -6.69 0.06
CA CYS A 31 4.89 -6.29 -0.73
C CYS A 31 3.67 -6.12 0.17
N LEU A 32 2.82 -5.15 -0.16
CA LEU A 32 1.50 -5.05 0.45
C LEU A 32 0.72 -6.36 0.25
N GLU A 33 -0.15 -6.70 1.19
CA GLU A 33 -0.98 -7.90 1.07
C GLU A 33 -1.89 -7.79 -0.18
N GLY A 34 -2.02 -8.90 -0.90
CA GLY A 34 -2.60 -8.92 -2.27
C GLY A 34 -1.61 -8.59 -3.39
N PHE A 35 -0.34 -8.30 -3.06
CA PHE A 35 0.72 -8.02 -4.04
C PHE A 35 1.87 -9.02 -3.92
N SER A 36 2.62 -9.16 -5.01
CA SER A 36 3.79 -10.03 -5.12
C SER A 36 4.92 -9.29 -5.84
N PRO A 37 6.19 -9.66 -5.61
CA PRO A 37 7.32 -9.02 -6.26
C PRO A 37 7.16 -9.02 -7.78
N SER A 38 7.39 -7.86 -8.41
CA SER A 38 7.35 -7.74 -9.86
C SER A 38 8.40 -8.62 -10.53
N SER A 39 9.57 -8.76 -9.88
CA SER A 39 10.69 -9.64 -10.24
C SER A 39 11.17 -10.42 -9.01
N LYS A 40 10.90 -11.74 -8.98
CA LYS A 40 11.34 -12.61 -7.88
C LYS A 40 12.86 -12.64 -7.72
N GLN A 41 13.58 -12.66 -8.85
CA GLN A 41 15.03 -12.70 -8.87
C GLN A 41 15.66 -11.45 -8.27
N GLU A 42 15.13 -10.26 -8.58
CA GLU A 42 15.63 -9.00 -7.99
C GLU A 42 15.27 -8.91 -6.50
N TRP A 43 14.08 -9.38 -6.13
CA TRP A 43 13.63 -9.41 -4.73
C TRP A 43 14.53 -10.29 -3.85
N GLU A 44 14.93 -11.46 -4.35
CA GLU A 44 15.88 -12.37 -3.69
C GLU A 44 17.29 -11.78 -3.56
N LEU A 45 17.64 -10.81 -4.41
CA LEU A 45 18.89 -10.05 -4.36
C LEU A 45 18.76 -8.73 -3.59
N LEU A 46 17.67 -8.54 -2.83
CA LEU A 46 17.38 -7.32 -2.08
C LEU A 46 17.32 -6.04 -2.95
N ASN A 47 16.92 -6.21 -4.21
CA ASN A 47 16.65 -5.10 -5.13
C ASN A 47 15.13 -4.96 -5.32
N TRP A 48 14.56 -3.95 -4.65
CA TRP A 48 13.12 -3.68 -4.66
C TRP A 48 12.70 -2.63 -5.70
N ALA A 49 13.60 -2.19 -6.59
CA ALA A 49 13.36 -1.07 -7.50
C ALA A 49 12.13 -1.28 -8.42
N LYS A 50 11.84 -2.53 -8.81
CA LYS A 50 10.65 -2.88 -9.60
C LYS A 50 9.36 -2.98 -8.80
N GLY A 51 9.43 -2.85 -7.48
CA GLY A 51 8.29 -2.93 -6.57
C GLY A 51 7.50 -4.24 -6.70
N CYS A 52 6.21 -4.12 -6.45
CA CYS A 52 5.25 -5.19 -6.39
C CYS A 52 4.10 -4.97 -7.36
N LYS A 53 3.56 -6.07 -7.86
CA LYS A 53 2.36 -6.12 -8.71
C LYS A 53 1.27 -6.91 -8.02
N ARG A 54 0.01 -6.64 -8.34
CA ARG A 54 -1.14 -7.39 -7.82
C ARG A 54 -0.97 -8.89 -8.11
N LYS A 55 -1.29 -9.72 -7.13
CA LYS A 55 -1.37 -11.18 -7.32
C LYS A 55 -2.54 -11.53 -8.23
N VAL A 56 -3.69 -10.91 -7.96
CA VAL A 56 -4.91 -11.03 -8.76
C VAL A 56 -5.31 -9.65 -9.29
N PRO A 57 -5.49 -9.48 -10.62
CA PRO A 57 -6.01 -8.24 -11.18
C PRO A 57 -7.38 -7.88 -10.61
N LEU A 58 -7.65 -6.59 -10.45
CA LEU A 58 -9.01 -6.12 -10.24
C LEU A 58 -9.79 -6.32 -11.54
N ASP A 59 -10.98 -6.90 -11.44
CA ASP A 59 -11.85 -7.14 -12.58
C ASP A 59 -13.12 -6.28 -12.54
N CYS A 60 -13.22 -5.41 -11.52
CA CYS A 60 -14.31 -4.46 -11.31
C CYS A 60 -15.69 -5.15 -11.26
N LYS A 61 -15.71 -6.42 -10.81
CA LYS A 61 -16.94 -7.18 -10.62
C LYS A 61 -17.39 -7.16 -9.17
N GLU A 62 -18.61 -7.66 -8.95
CA GLU A 62 -19.17 -7.82 -7.61
C GLU A 62 -18.27 -8.72 -6.74
N GLY A 63 -18.13 -8.33 -5.47
CA GLY A 63 -17.36 -9.07 -4.46
C GLY A 63 -15.96 -8.52 -4.18
N GLU A 64 -15.45 -7.58 -4.98
CA GLU A 64 -14.27 -6.79 -4.59
C GLU A 64 -14.54 -6.02 -3.29
N GLY A 65 -13.46 -5.66 -2.60
CA GLY A 65 -13.56 -4.98 -1.33
C GLY A 65 -12.22 -4.44 -0.88
N PHE A 66 -12.05 -4.23 0.43
CA PHE A 66 -10.92 -3.48 0.97
C PHE A 66 -10.26 -4.20 2.13
N LEU A 67 -8.93 -4.29 2.07
CA LEU A 67 -8.09 -4.70 3.18
C LEU A 67 -7.57 -3.47 3.92
N LYS A 68 -7.62 -3.52 5.26
CA LYS A 68 -7.07 -2.48 6.13
C LYS A 68 -5.62 -2.78 6.45
N VAL A 69 -4.70 -1.91 6.07
CA VAL A 69 -3.31 -1.92 6.53
C VAL A 69 -3.18 -0.86 7.63
N VAL A 70 -2.83 -1.30 8.82
CA VAL A 70 -2.75 -0.46 10.01
C VAL A 70 -1.35 0.10 10.20
N GLY A 71 -1.25 1.25 10.87
CA GLY A 71 0.05 1.63 11.41
C GLY A 71 1.03 2.19 10.37
N VAL A 72 0.59 2.94 9.36
CA VAL A 72 1.46 3.35 8.25
C VAL A 72 1.58 4.87 8.08
N LYS A 73 2.69 5.30 7.48
CA LYS A 73 2.79 6.53 6.72
C LYS A 73 2.02 6.32 5.42
N LEU A 74 1.07 7.21 5.13
CA LEU A 74 0.32 7.14 3.89
C LEU A 74 1.24 7.29 2.67
N PRO A 75 0.89 6.65 1.54
CA PRO A 75 1.61 6.78 0.28
C PRO A 75 1.58 8.22 -0.21
N ASP A 76 2.47 8.51 -1.16
CA ASP A 76 2.50 9.80 -1.84
C ASP A 76 1.14 10.14 -2.46
N LEU A 77 0.76 11.41 -2.36
CA LEU A 77 -0.55 11.93 -2.71
C LEU A 77 -0.51 12.57 -4.10
N VAL A 78 0.07 11.87 -5.08
CA VAL A 78 0.28 12.40 -6.44
C VAL A 78 -0.98 12.34 -7.29
N ASP A 79 -1.72 11.24 -7.21
CA ASP A 79 -2.96 11.03 -7.95
C ASP A 79 -4.03 10.44 -7.04
N PHE A 80 -4.77 11.32 -6.37
CA PHE A 80 -5.79 10.97 -5.39
C PHE A 80 -6.95 11.97 -5.42
N TRP A 81 -8.13 11.54 -4.99
CA TRP A 81 -9.25 12.43 -4.74
C TRP A 81 -9.86 12.18 -3.35
N PHE A 82 -10.13 13.23 -2.61
CA PHE A 82 -10.67 13.10 -1.26
C PHE A 82 -11.76 14.11 -0.97
N ASP A 83 -12.82 13.65 -0.34
CA ASP A 83 -13.89 14.46 0.20
C ASP A 83 -13.91 14.35 1.73
N ASN A 84 -13.67 15.47 2.41
CA ASN A 84 -13.64 15.56 3.87
C ASN A 84 -15.00 15.28 4.53
N ASN A 85 -16.11 15.43 3.80
CA ASN A 85 -17.45 15.15 4.33
C ASN A 85 -17.85 13.68 4.17
N MET A 86 -17.04 12.88 3.49
CA MET A 86 -17.36 11.50 3.17
C MET A 86 -16.93 10.57 4.31
N SER A 87 -17.84 9.69 4.72
CA SER A 87 -17.53 8.60 5.63
C SER A 87 -16.66 7.53 4.95
N LEU A 88 -15.94 6.73 5.75
CA LEU A 88 -15.17 5.59 5.23
C LEU A 88 -16.02 4.60 4.43
N LYS A 89 -17.30 4.45 4.79
CA LYS A 89 -18.23 3.57 4.08
C LYS A 89 -18.55 4.13 2.69
N GLU A 90 -18.93 5.41 2.61
CA GLU A 90 -19.23 6.09 1.35
C GLU A 90 -18.00 6.11 0.43
N CYS A 91 -16.81 6.33 1.00
CA CYS A 91 -15.55 6.28 0.26
C CYS A 91 -15.29 4.93 -0.41
N ARG A 92 -15.58 3.82 0.28
CA ARG A 92 -15.49 2.48 -0.30
C ARG A 92 -16.51 2.29 -1.41
N GLU A 93 -17.75 2.74 -1.20
CA GLU A 93 -18.82 2.63 -2.20
C GLU A 93 -18.51 3.45 -3.46
N GLU A 94 -18.02 4.68 -3.32
CA GLU A 94 -17.59 5.52 -4.45
C GLU A 94 -16.37 4.94 -5.17
N CYS A 95 -15.38 4.45 -4.42
CA CYS A 95 -14.21 3.81 -5.01
C CYS A 95 -14.61 2.58 -5.85
N LEU A 96 -15.55 1.74 -5.36
CA LEU A 96 -16.01 0.57 -6.11
C LEU A 96 -16.65 0.91 -7.45
N LYS A 97 -17.27 2.09 -7.59
CA LYS A 97 -17.85 2.59 -8.86
C LYS A 97 -16.78 2.97 -9.89
N ASN A 98 -15.55 3.25 -9.47
CA ASN A 98 -14.44 3.61 -10.35
C ASN A 98 -13.42 2.46 -10.41
N CYS A 99 -13.35 1.76 -11.54
CA CYS A 99 -12.45 0.61 -11.70
C CYS A 99 -10.95 0.95 -11.59
N SER A 100 -10.58 2.23 -11.74
CA SER A 100 -9.20 2.69 -11.57
C SER A 100 -8.87 3.01 -10.10
N CYS A 101 -9.87 3.11 -9.23
CA CYS A 101 -9.67 3.39 -7.81
C CYS A 101 -9.08 2.17 -7.09
N ILE A 102 -7.98 2.38 -6.39
CA ILE A 102 -7.25 1.32 -5.68
C ILE A 102 -7.32 1.41 -4.14
N GLY A 103 -7.96 2.43 -3.57
CA GLY A 103 -8.12 2.56 -2.12
C GLY A 103 -8.96 3.75 -1.67
N CYS A 104 -9.23 3.85 -0.36
CA CYS A 104 -10.02 4.95 0.20
C CYS A 104 -9.13 6.15 0.58
N LEU A 105 -9.49 7.37 0.14
CA LEU A 105 -8.66 8.49 -0.40
C LEU A 105 -8.56 8.48 -1.94
N THR A 106 -9.20 7.50 -2.59
CA THR A 106 -9.27 7.30 -4.05
C THR A 106 -7.95 7.52 -4.77
N TRP A 107 -6.92 6.78 -4.33
CA TRP A 107 -5.69 6.71 -5.09
C TRP A 107 -5.92 6.06 -6.45
N PHE A 108 -5.15 6.53 -7.43
CA PHE A 108 -5.05 5.97 -8.76
C PHE A 108 -3.62 5.51 -9.03
N GLY A 109 -3.46 4.35 -9.67
CA GLY A 109 -2.13 3.83 -10.04
C GLY A 109 -1.43 3.08 -8.92
N ASP A 110 -0.12 3.30 -8.79
CA ASP A 110 0.74 2.59 -7.83
C ASP A 110 0.87 3.35 -6.51
N LEU A 111 0.87 2.62 -5.39
CA LEU A 111 1.11 3.20 -4.07
C LEU A 111 2.61 3.28 -3.81
N ILE A 112 3.15 4.47 -3.60
CA ILE A 112 4.60 4.69 -3.44
C ILE A 112 4.87 5.33 -2.07
N ASP A 113 6.02 5.01 -1.48
CA ASP A 113 6.54 5.63 -0.26
C ASP A 113 5.77 5.30 1.04
N ILE A 114 5.22 4.08 1.11
CA ILE A 114 4.56 3.56 2.32
C ILE A 114 5.61 3.04 3.30
N LYS A 115 5.44 3.40 4.57
CA LYS A 115 6.31 3.00 5.68
C LYS A 115 5.50 2.56 6.89
N GLU A 116 5.93 1.52 7.58
CA GLU A 116 5.39 1.15 8.90
C GLU A 116 5.81 2.19 9.96
N ILE A 117 4.82 2.67 10.72
CA ILE A 117 4.99 3.59 11.83
C ILE A 117 4.73 2.84 13.13
N HIS A 118 5.78 2.72 13.95
CA HIS A 118 5.69 2.11 15.27
C HIS A 118 5.53 3.15 16.40
N VAL A 119 5.49 4.45 16.07
CA VAL A 119 5.33 5.54 17.04
C VAL A 119 3.86 5.86 17.20
N LYS A 120 3.30 5.51 18.37
CA LYS A 120 1.89 5.76 18.71
C LYS A 120 1.50 7.23 18.56
N GLY A 121 0.38 7.47 17.87
CA GLY A 121 -0.23 8.78 17.66
C GLY A 121 0.17 9.48 16.36
N SER A 122 1.04 8.88 15.55
CA SER A 122 1.40 9.39 14.21
C SER A 122 1.01 8.44 13.07
N GLU A 123 0.47 7.27 13.43
CA GLU A 123 0.04 6.28 12.47
C GLU A 123 -1.31 6.61 11.82
N GLN A 124 -1.43 6.20 10.56
CA GLN A 124 -2.67 6.23 9.81
C GLN A 124 -2.96 4.83 9.26
N ASP A 125 -4.23 4.55 9.01
CA ASP A 125 -4.66 3.31 8.38
C ASP A 125 -4.95 3.57 6.90
N ILE A 126 -4.48 2.68 6.02
CA ILE A 126 -4.83 2.71 4.59
C ILE A 126 -5.74 1.53 4.26
N TYR A 127 -6.72 1.76 3.39
CA TYR A 127 -7.63 0.73 2.90
C TYR A 127 -7.35 0.47 1.42
N ILE A 128 -6.82 -0.71 1.11
CA ILE A 128 -6.40 -1.09 -0.24
C ILE A 128 -7.46 -1.99 -0.85
N ARG A 129 -7.89 -1.67 -2.07
CA ARG A 129 -8.86 -2.46 -2.82
C ARG A 129 -8.23 -3.76 -3.32
N LEU A 130 -8.88 -4.89 -3.09
CA LEU A 130 -8.43 -6.22 -3.52
C LEU A 130 -9.53 -6.97 -4.27
N SER A 131 -9.13 -8.02 -5.00
CA SER A 131 -10.05 -8.90 -5.71
C SER A 131 -10.93 -9.68 -4.73
N ALA A 132 -12.13 -10.07 -5.18
CA ALA A 132 -13.06 -10.88 -4.37
C ALA A 132 -12.42 -12.17 -3.84
N SER A 133 -11.56 -12.79 -4.65
CA SER A 133 -10.86 -14.03 -4.28
C SER A 133 -9.86 -13.86 -3.15
N GLU A 134 -9.37 -12.65 -2.89
CA GLU A 134 -8.36 -12.37 -1.87
C GLU A 134 -8.98 -11.94 -0.53
N ILE A 135 -10.20 -11.41 -0.54
CA ILE A 135 -10.86 -10.88 0.67
C ILE A 135 -11.53 -11.98 1.50
N GLY A 136 -11.92 -13.08 0.86
CA GLY A 136 -12.53 -14.24 1.52
C GLY A 136 -11.53 -15.24 2.13
N GLN A 137 -10.22 -14.97 2.07
CA GLN A 137 -9.18 -15.92 2.54
C GLN A 137 -8.66 -15.65 3.96
N CYS A 138 -9.16 -14.64 4.66
CA CYS A 138 -8.89 -14.47 6.09
C CYS A 138 -9.99 -15.16 6.92
N SER A 139 -9.76 -16.42 7.28
CA SER A 139 -10.46 -17.13 8.38
C SER A 139 -9.64 -17.06 9.66
#